data_AF-A0AAU0RFK9-F1
#
_entry.id   AF-A0AAU0RFK9-F1
#
_cell.length_a   1.000
_cell.length_b   1.000
_cell.length_c   1.000
_cell.angle_alpha   90.00
_cell.angle_beta   90.00
_cell.angle_gamma   90.00
#
_symmetry.space_group_name_H-M   'P 1'
#
loop_
_entity.id
_entity.type
_entity.pdbx_description
1 polymer ?
#
loop_
_entity_poly.entity_id
_entity_poly.type
_entity_poly.pdbx_seq_one_letter_code
_entity_poly.pdbx_strand_id
1 'polypeptide(L)'
;MEHQLHYDTVINAIAALKKKGFTVDFNMEDNYIVSSEDKIHVDDFSIVDVYRYEGNSDPSDEAAVYAIECKNGLKGILVSGYGPSADTLTTEMLQKLRIK
;
A
#
# COMPACT_ATOMS: atom_id res chain seq x y z
N MET A 1 15.15 6.68 -4.21
CA MET A 1 14.10 7.09 -3.26
C MET A 1 14.21 6.12 -2.09
N GLU A 2 14.52 6.62 -0.91
CA GLU A 2 14.58 5.83 0.32
C GLU A 2 13.15 5.72 0.83
N HIS A 3 12.52 4.54 0.72
CA HIS A 3 11.22 4.32 1.35
C HIS A 3 11.45 4.21 2.85
N GLN A 4 10.86 5.10 3.62
CA GLN A 4 10.99 5.07 5.08
C GLN A 4 10.01 4.04 5.64
N LEU A 5 10.54 3.07 6.38
CA LEU A 5 9.74 2.03 7.04
C LEU A 5 9.35 2.49 8.43
N HIS A 6 8.06 2.46 8.71
CA HIS A 6 7.49 2.83 10.00
C HIS A 6 6.75 1.65 10.64
N TYR A 7 6.93 1.48 11.94
CA TYR A 7 6.21 0.46 12.72
C TYR A 7 5.13 1.16 13.54
N ASP A 8 3.87 0.92 13.19
CA ASP A 8 2.71 1.41 13.92
C ASP A 8 1.49 0.51 13.62
N THR A 9 0.42 0.68 14.39
CA THR A 9 -0.85 0.05 14.07
C THR A 9 -1.38 0.55 12.72
N VAL A 10 -2.06 -0.32 11.98
CA VAL A 10 -2.68 0.03 10.68
C VAL A 10 -3.53 1.30 10.79
N ILE A 11 -4.29 1.45 11.88
CA ILE A 11 -5.18 2.60 12.11
C ILE A 11 -4.37 3.90 12.24
N ASN A 12 -3.28 3.89 13.01
CA ASN A 12 -2.43 5.07 13.20
C ASN A 12 -1.68 5.43 11.92
N ALA A 13 -1.17 4.44 11.19
CA ALA A 13 -0.53 4.64 9.89
C ALA A 13 -1.49 5.34 8.91
N ILE A 14 -2.71 4.83 8.77
CA ILE A 14 -3.76 5.44 7.93
C ILE A 14 -4.06 6.87 8.40
N ALA A 15 -4.21 7.09 9.70
CA ALA A 15 -4.49 8.41 10.25
C ALA A 15 -3.35 9.42 9.98
N ALA A 16 -2.08 8.97 10.09
CA ALA A 16 -0.91 9.78 9.78
C ALA A 16 -0.85 10.12 8.28
N LEU A 17 -1.10 9.16 7.41
CA LEU A 17 -1.14 9.36 5.96
C LEU A 17 -2.29 10.28 5.53
N LYS A 18 -3.47 10.15 6.12
CA LYS A 18 -4.58 11.08 5.89
C LYS A 18 -4.22 12.51 6.26
N LYS A 19 -3.50 12.74 7.37
CA LYS A 19 -2.98 14.07 7.74
C LYS A 19 -1.94 14.61 6.74
N LYS A 20 -1.20 13.73 6.07
CA LYS A 20 -0.25 14.08 4.98
C LYS A 20 -0.94 14.29 3.63
N GLY A 21 -2.26 14.12 3.52
CA GLY A 21 -3.04 14.34 2.30
C GLY A 21 -3.27 13.09 1.45
N PHE A 22 -2.94 11.90 1.94
CA PHE A 22 -3.28 10.63 1.28
C PHE A 22 -4.69 10.24 1.70
N THR A 23 -5.69 10.61 0.91
CA THR A 23 -7.11 10.44 1.28
C THR A 23 -7.84 9.41 0.44
N VAL A 24 -7.29 9.04 -0.72
CA VAL A 24 -7.87 8.03 -1.60
C VAL A 24 -7.62 6.65 -1.02
N ASP A 25 -8.67 5.82 -0.97
CA ASP A 25 -8.55 4.40 -0.68
C ASP A 25 -8.29 3.65 -1.98
N PHE A 26 -7.17 2.94 -2.04
CA PHE A 26 -6.82 2.09 -3.17
C PHE A 26 -6.94 0.62 -2.79
N ASN A 27 -7.51 -0.14 -3.71
CA ASN A 27 -7.52 -1.60 -3.70
C ASN A 27 -6.64 -2.12 -4.83
N MET A 28 -6.15 -3.35 -4.72
CA MET A 28 -5.36 -3.98 -5.78
C MET A 28 -6.25 -4.82 -6.68
N GLU A 29 -6.02 -4.73 -7.99
CA GLU A 29 -6.66 -5.58 -9.00
C GLU A 29 -5.64 -5.88 -10.12
N ASP A 30 -5.16 -7.12 -10.19
CA ASP A 30 -4.11 -7.55 -11.14
C ASP A 30 -2.88 -6.64 -11.13
N ASN A 31 -2.64 -5.91 -12.22
CA ASN A 31 -1.55 -4.94 -12.44
C ASN A 31 -1.96 -3.49 -12.15
N TYR A 32 -3.07 -3.30 -11.44
CA TYR A 32 -3.66 -1.98 -11.20
C TYR A 32 -3.92 -1.76 -9.72
N ILE A 33 -3.89 -0.49 -9.36
CA ILE A 33 -4.60 0.01 -8.18
C ILE A 33 -5.90 0.66 -8.64
N VAL A 34 -6.98 0.36 -7.94
CA VAL A 34 -8.31 0.88 -8.24
C VAL A 34 -8.82 1.65 -7.03
N SER A 35 -9.40 2.80 -7.30
CA SER A 35 -10.19 3.59 -6.36
C SER A 35 -11.65 3.60 -6.83
N SER A 36 -12.52 4.33 -6.13
CA SER A 36 -13.92 4.46 -6.54
C SER A 36 -14.10 5.12 -7.91
N GLU A 37 -13.14 5.94 -8.37
CA GLU A 37 -13.26 6.75 -9.59
C GLU A 37 -12.18 6.41 -10.64
N ASP A 38 -10.98 6.02 -10.19
CA ASP A 38 -9.82 5.82 -11.06
C ASP A 38 -9.27 4.39 -10.99
N LYS A 39 -8.75 3.92 -12.13
CA LYS A 39 -7.95 2.70 -12.26
C LYS A 39 -6.58 3.04 -12.84
N ILE A 40 -5.53 2.75 -12.09
CA ILE A 40 -4.16 3.23 -12.34
C ILE A 40 -3.24 2.03 -12.47
N HIS A 41 -2.49 1.95 -13.55
CA HIS A 41 -1.56 0.85 -13.81
C HIS A 41 -0.34 0.91 -12.88
N VAL A 42 0.30 -0.23 -12.61
CA VAL A 42 1.48 -0.37 -11.74
C VAL A 42 2.68 0.51 -12.13
N ASP A 43 2.77 0.90 -13.40
CA ASP A 43 3.79 1.83 -13.88
C ASP A 43 3.46 3.30 -13.57
N ASP A 44 2.18 3.63 -13.39
CA ASP A 44 1.68 4.99 -13.24
C ASP A 44 1.53 5.46 -11.79
N PHE A 45 2.02 4.67 -10.84
CA PHE A 45 2.15 5.08 -9.45
C PHE A 45 3.52 4.73 -8.87
N SER A 46 3.84 5.40 -7.76
CA SER A 46 5.02 5.13 -6.94
C SER A 46 4.60 5.01 -5.49
N ILE A 47 5.28 4.12 -4.77
CA ILE A 47 5.17 4.03 -3.32
C ILE A 47 6.12 5.08 -2.76
N VAL A 48 5.67 5.87 -1.78
CA VAL A 48 6.49 6.94 -1.19
C VAL A 48 6.80 6.70 0.29
N ASP A 49 6.00 5.88 0.97
CA ASP A 49 6.12 5.58 2.40
C ASP A 49 5.49 4.21 2.66
N VAL A 50 6.01 3.44 3.61
CA VAL A 50 5.46 2.13 3.96
C VAL A 50 5.44 1.95 5.48
N TYR A 51 4.27 1.61 6.02
CA TYR A 51 4.09 1.25 7.42
C TYR A 51 3.88 -0.25 7.50
N ARG A 52 4.76 -0.97 8.18
CA ARG A 52 4.55 -2.39 8.47
C ARG A 52 4.04 -2.55 9.89
N TYR A 53 3.06 -3.42 10.03
CA TYR A 53 2.53 -3.86 11.29
C TYR A 53 2.86 -5.35 11.44
N GLU A 54 3.70 -5.65 12.42
CA GLU A 54 3.95 -7.02 12.86
C GLU A 54 2.97 -7.29 14.00
N GLY A 55 1.97 -8.14 13.75
CA GLY A 55 0.93 -8.44 14.73
C GLY A 55 1.52 -8.93 16.05
N ASN A 56 0.96 -8.46 17.16
CA ASN A 56 1.45 -8.78 18.51
C ASN A 56 1.17 -10.24 18.94
N SER A 57 0.56 -11.08 18.09
CA SER A 57 0.02 -12.39 18.50
C SER A 57 0.06 -13.48 17.43
N ASP A 58 0.01 -13.16 16.14
CA ASP A 58 0.02 -14.16 15.07
C ASP A 58 0.83 -13.63 13.86
N PRO A 59 1.78 -14.39 13.29
CA PRO A 59 2.49 -14.01 12.07
C PRO A 59 1.55 -13.90 10.85
N SER A 60 0.34 -14.45 10.98
CA SER A 60 -0.75 -14.35 10.00
C SER A 60 -1.45 -12.98 10.00
N ASP A 61 -1.20 -12.13 11.01
CA ASP A 61 -1.81 -10.81 11.20
C ASP A 61 -0.88 -9.66 10.76
N GLU A 62 0.14 -9.98 9.96
CA GLU A 62 1.03 -8.98 9.36
C GLU A 62 0.28 -8.15 8.31
N ALA A 63 0.33 -6.83 8.44
CA ALA A 63 -0.23 -5.91 7.47
C ALA A 63 0.79 -4.85 7.07
N ALA A 64 0.72 -4.41 5.82
CA ALA A 64 1.49 -3.31 5.29
C ALA A 64 0.55 -2.24 4.74
N VAL A 65 0.79 -0.99 5.12
CA VAL A 65 0.10 0.19 4.61
C VAL A 65 1.07 0.97 3.73
N TYR A 66 0.76 1.06 2.45
CA TYR A 66 1.56 1.75 1.45
C TYR A 66 0.96 3.13 1.18
N ALA A 67 1.78 4.16 1.26
CA ALA A 67 1.44 5.49 0.76
C ALA A 67 1.77 5.54 -0.73
N ILE A 68 0.77 5.84 -1.54
CA ILE A 68 0.87 5.83 -3.00
C ILE A 68 0.73 7.24 -3.54
N GLU A 69 1.63 7.61 -4.43
CA GLU A 69 1.56 8.81 -5.25
C GLU A 69 1.50 8.41 -6.73
N CYS A 70 0.44 8.85 -7.40
CA CYS A 70 0.19 8.56 -8.81
C CYS A 70 0.75 9.68 -9.69
N LYS A 71 1.12 9.37 -10.94
CA LYS A 71 1.66 10.37 -11.88
C LYS A 71 0.67 11.51 -12.18
N ASN A 72 -0.63 11.26 -12.04
CA ASN A 72 -1.69 12.27 -12.19
C ASN A 72 -1.89 13.16 -10.94
N GLY A 73 -1.08 12.99 -9.89
CA GLY A 73 -1.15 13.76 -8.65
C GLY A 73 -2.09 13.18 -7.59
N LEU A 74 -2.79 12.07 -7.86
CA LEU A 74 -3.61 11.38 -6.87
C LEU A 74 -2.74 10.77 -5.78
N LYS A 75 -3.17 10.94 -4.53
CA LYS A 75 -2.50 10.43 -3.33
C LYS A 75 -3.45 9.57 -2.54
N GLY A 76 -3.04 8.34 -2.29
CA GLY A 76 -3.88 7.39 -1.59
C GLY A 76 -3.12 6.38 -0.77
N ILE A 77 -3.90 5.52 -0.14
CA ILE A 77 -3.45 4.54 0.82
C ILE A 77 -3.87 3.18 0.28
N LEU A 78 -2.93 2.25 0.27
CA LEU A 78 -3.17 0.87 -0.06
C LEU A 78 -2.82 -0.01 1.14
N VAL A 79 -3.78 -0.78 1.61
CA VAL A 79 -3.57 -1.72 2.72
C VAL A 79 -3.46 -3.13 2.15
N SER A 80 -2.41 -3.85 2.51
CA SER A 80 -2.16 -5.22 2.10
C SER A 80 -1.91 -6.09 3.33
N GLY A 81 -2.69 -7.15 3.49
CA GLY A 81 -2.39 -8.22 4.45
C GLY A 81 -1.37 -9.20 3.86
N TYR A 82 -0.38 -9.61 4.63
CA TYR A 82 0.47 -10.76 4.30
C TYR A 82 -0.31 -12.03 4.65
N GLY A 83 -1.05 -12.57 3.67
CA GLY A 83 -1.81 -13.80 3.82
C GLY A 83 -2.00 -14.53 2.49
N PRO A 84 -2.62 -15.72 2.48
CA PRO A 84 -2.80 -16.58 1.29
C PRO A 84 -3.67 -15.95 0.18
N SER A 85 -4.13 -14.71 0.36
CA SER A 85 -4.79 -13.89 -0.66
C SER A 85 -3.78 -13.16 -1.57
N ALA A 86 -2.47 -13.25 -1.29
CA ALA A 86 -1.42 -12.68 -2.13
C ALA A 86 -1.19 -13.47 -3.44
N ASP A 87 -1.71 -14.70 -3.53
CA ASP A 87 -1.59 -15.60 -4.70
C ASP A 87 -2.22 -15.06 -5.99
N THR A 88 -3.07 -14.04 -5.93
CA THR A 88 -3.67 -13.39 -7.10
C THR A 88 -2.89 -12.16 -7.61
N LEU A 89 -1.79 -11.78 -6.96
CA LEU A 89 -0.99 -10.65 -7.42
C LEU A 89 -0.03 -11.07 -8.54
N THR A 90 0.05 -10.23 -9.56
CA THR A 90 1.02 -10.40 -10.64
C THR A 90 2.45 -10.21 -10.14
N THR A 91 3.41 -10.79 -10.86
CA THR A 91 4.84 -10.59 -10.59
C THR A 91 5.22 -9.11 -10.56
N GLU A 92 4.62 -8.28 -11.42
CA GLU A 92 4.92 -6.84 -11.52
C GLU A 92 4.46 -6.09 -10.27
N MET A 93 3.24 -6.35 -9.79
CA MET A 93 2.76 -5.78 -8.53
C MET A 93 3.59 -6.27 -7.35
N LEU A 94 3.92 -7.57 -7.30
CA LEU A 94 4.79 -8.11 -6.26
C LEU A 94 6.18 -7.45 -6.26
N GLN A 95 6.77 -7.23 -7.44
CA GLN A 95 8.05 -6.52 -7.57
C GLN A 95 7.94 -5.07 -7.10
N LYS A 96 6.83 -4.39 -7.41
CA LYS A 96 6.58 -3.00 -7.01
C LYS A 96 6.43 -2.86 -5.50
N LEU A 97 5.69 -3.79 -4.89
CA LEU A 97 5.43 -3.83 -3.44
C LEU A 97 6.60 -4.39 -2.64
N ARG A 98 7.56 -5.05 -3.31
CA ARG A 98 8.76 -5.58 -2.66
C ARG A 98 9.62 -4.43 -2.16
N ILE A 99 9.48 -4.17 -0.87
CA ILE A 99 10.36 -3.31 -0.10
C ILE A 99 11.77 -3.93 -0.15
N LYS A 100 12.76 -3.17 -0.62
CA LYS A 100 14.17 -3.57 -0.60
C LYS A 100 14.81 -3.29 0.75
#